data_AF-A0A918GIR5-F1
#
_entry.id   AF-A0A918GIR5-F1
#
_cell.length_a   1.000
_cell.length_b   1.000
_cell.length_c   1.000
_cell.angle_alpha   90.00
_cell.angle_beta   90.00
_cell.angle_gamma   90.00
#
_symmetry.space_group_name_H-M   'P 1'
#
loop_
_entity.id
_entity.type
_entity.pdbx_description
1 polymer ?
#
loop_
_entity_poly.entity_id
_entity_poly.type
_entity_poly.pdbx_seq_one_letter_code
_entity_poly.pdbx_strand_id
1 'polypeptide(L)' 'MTALPPDPDPDRTPGLEPGGGVQPGDTPPDSGSTTQGLSKPETYRSRAGGIATLVIVLIITLAVVGLLVAQLVGWVKVF' A
#
# COMPACT_ATOMS: atom_id res chain seq x y z
N MET A 1 3.33 -28.61 -37.35
CA MET A 1 3.01 -27.20 -37.03
C MET A 1 3.55 -26.98 -35.62
N THR A 2 4.57 -26.21 -35.32
CA THR A 2 5.25 -25.05 -35.94
C THR A 2 6.76 -25.18 -35.68
N ALA A 3 7.61 -25.09 -36.71
CA ALA A 3 9.05 -24.97 -36.50
C ALA A 3 9.32 -23.62 -35.82
N LEU A 4 9.90 -23.65 -34.61
CA LEU A 4 10.46 -22.45 -34.02
C LEU A 4 11.58 -21.98 -34.96
N PRO A 5 11.63 -20.68 -35.34
CA PRO A 5 12.80 -20.16 -36.04
C PRO A 5 14.06 -20.53 -35.26
N PRO A 6 15.15 -20.95 -35.92
CA PRO A 6 16.41 -21.17 -35.21
C PRO A 6 16.79 -19.87 -34.50
N ASP A 7 17.26 -19.98 -33.24
CA ASP A 7 17.73 -18.80 -32.51
C ASP A 7 18.79 -18.06 -33.34
N PRO A 8 18.71 -16.72 -33.40
CA PRO A 8 19.59 -15.93 -34.24
C PRO A 8 21.04 -16.11 -33.77
N ASP A 9 21.93 -16.28 -34.75
CA ASP A 9 23.37 -16.39 -34.52
C ASP A 9 23.87 -15.13 -33.77
N PRO A 10 24.51 -15.26 -32.59
CA PRO A 10 24.99 -14.12 -31.82
C PRO A 10 25.97 -13.25 -32.62
N ASP A 11 26.74 -13.84 -33.54
CA ASP A 11 27.67 -13.10 -34.41
C ASP A 11 26.95 -12.24 -35.47
N ARG A 12 25.66 -12.47 -35.68
CA ARG A 12 24.83 -11.78 -36.68
C ARG A 12 23.74 -10.91 -36.06
N THR A 13 23.66 -10.84 -34.73
CA THR A 13 22.67 -10.03 -34.03
C THR A 13 23.30 -8.68 -33.64
N PRO A 14 22.87 -7.56 -34.22
CA PRO A 14 23.42 -6.24 -33.89
C PRO A 14 23.19 -5.90 -32.41
N GLY A 15 24.23 -5.39 -31.73
CA GLY A 15 24.14 -4.99 -30.31
C GLY A 15 24.44 -6.11 -29.31
N LEU A 16 24.84 -7.31 -29.75
CA LEU A 16 25.36 -8.35 -28.87
C LEU A 16 26.90 -8.37 -28.90
N GLU A 17 27.51 -8.30 -27.72
CA GLU A 17 28.92 -8.67 -27.54
C GLU A 17 29.12 -10.18 -27.82
N PRO A 18 30.31 -10.59 -28.29
CA PRO A 18 30.64 -12.00 -28.51
C PRO A 18 30.38 -12.82 -27.22
N GLY A 19 29.37 -13.70 -27.25
CA GLY A 19 28.86 -14.40 -26.07
C GLY A 19 27.39 -14.08 -25.71
N GLY A 20 26.71 -13.22 -26.47
CA GLY A 20 25.26 -12.98 -26.33
C GLY A 20 24.88 -11.99 -25.22
N GLY A 21 25.85 -11.24 -24.70
CA GLY A 21 25.59 -10.12 -23.78
C GLY A 21 25.19 -8.87 -24.54
N VAL A 22 24.43 -7.97 -23.90
CA VAL A 22 24.20 -6.59 -24.37
C VAL A 22 24.96 -5.63 -23.45
N GLN A 23 25.41 -4.51 -23.99
CA GLN A 23 25.99 -3.46 -23.17
C GLN A 23 24.93 -2.89 -22.20
N PRO A 24 25.26 -2.69 -20.91
CA PRO A 24 24.34 -2.08 -19.95
C PRO A 24 23.91 -0.68 -20.42
N GLY A 25 22.69 -0.58 -20.96
CA GLY A 25 22.16 0.62 -21.61
C GLY A 25 21.22 0.34 -22.78
N ASP A 26 21.37 -0.82 -23.45
CA ASP A 26 20.49 -1.26 -24.55
C ASP A 26 19.25 -2.06 -24.09
N THR A 27 19.25 -2.48 -22.82
CA THR A 27 18.01 -2.83 -22.11
C THR A 27 17.36 -1.51 -21.69
N PRO A 28 16.05 -1.27 -21.96
CA PRO A 28 15.39 -0.05 -21.56
C PRO A 28 15.73 0.29 -20.11
N PRO A 29 16.10 1.55 -19.80
CA PRO A 29 16.30 1.93 -18.42
C PRO A 29 14.97 1.66 -17.71
N ASP A 30 15.05 0.78 -16.73
CA ASP A 30 14.06 0.70 -15.68
C ASP A 30 12.72 0.04 -16.05
N SER A 31 12.75 -1.28 -16.26
CA SER A 31 11.58 -2.14 -15.98
C SER A 31 11.12 -2.06 -14.50
N GLY A 32 11.85 -1.33 -13.64
CA GLY A 32 11.43 -0.94 -12.29
C GLY A 32 10.55 0.32 -12.26
N SER A 33 10.29 0.97 -13.40
CA SER A 33 9.45 2.17 -13.46
C SER A 33 8.00 1.95 -12.99
N THR A 34 7.52 0.70 -12.90
CA THR A 34 6.18 0.41 -12.37
C THR A 34 6.04 0.69 -10.87
N THR A 35 7.16 0.87 -10.14
CA THR A 35 7.12 1.16 -8.70
C THR A 35 7.26 2.66 -8.38
N GLN A 36 7.80 3.48 -9.29
CA GLN A 36 7.94 4.93 -9.05
C GLN A 36 6.61 5.68 -8.92
N GLY A 37 5.49 5.06 -9.30
CA GLY A 37 4.13 5.60 -9.13
C GLY A 37 3.38 5.14 -7.86
N LEU A 38 3.93 4.21 -7.07
CA LEU A 38 3.27 3.75 -5.82
C LEU A 38 3.54 4.66 -4.62
N SER A 39 4.55 5.51 -4.70
CA SER A 39 4.82 6.54 -3.69
C SER A 39 3.95 7.77 -3.93
N LYS A 40 2.63 7.61 -3.81
CA LYS A 40 1.76 8.76 -3.58
C LYS A 40 2.28 9.40 -2.29
N PRO A 41 2.54 10.71 -2.23
CA PRO A 41 2.91 11.35 -0.97
C PRO A 41 1.83 10.99 0.04
N GLU A 42 2.21 10.16 1.02
CA GLU A 42 1.41 9.85 2.19
C GLU A 42 1.08 11.21 2.80
N THR A 43 -0.10 11.72 2.46
CA THR A 43 -0.59 12.97 3.03
C THR A 43 -0.74 12.66 4.49
N TYR A 44 0.23 13.09 5.29
CA TYR A 44 0.34 12.79 6.70
C TYR A 44 -1.01 13.13 7.34
N ARG A 45 -1.85 12.11 7.52
CA ARG A 45 -3.20 12.27 8.03
C ARG A 45 -3.02 12.94 9.37
N SER A 46 -3.50 14.18 9.49
CA SER A 46 -3.28 14.94 10.71
C SER A 46 -3.71 14.09 11.89
N ARG A 47 -2.78 13.81 12.82
CA ARG A 47 -3.06 13.00 14.03
C ARG A 47 -4.25 13.57 14.82
N ALA A 48 -4.54 14.85 14.63
CA ALA A 48 -5.71 15.55 15.13
C ALA A 48 -7.04 14.82 14.83
N GLY A 49 -7.21 14.24 13.64
CA GLY A 49 -8.43 13.50 13.30
C GLY A 49 -8.60 12.23 14.15
N GLY A 50 -7.53 11.43 14.27
CA GLY A 50 -7.55 10.21 15.10
C GLY A 50 -7.73 10.50 16.59
N ILE A 51 -7.08 11.56 17.09
CA ILE A 51 -7.22 12.00 18.49
C ILE A 51 -8.66 12.46 18.77
N ALA A 52 -9.25 13.26 17.88
CA ALA A 52 -10.63 13.72 18.04
C ALA A 52 -11.62 12.54 18.06
N THR A 53 -11.47 11.58 17.14
CA THR A 53 -12.29 10.36 17.14
C THR A 53 -12.13 9.56 18.43
N LEU A 54 -10.89 9.39 18.92
CA LEU A 54 -10.60 8.66 20.15
C LEU A 54 -11.26 9.33 21.38
N VAL A 55 -11.17 10.65 21.48
CA VAL A 55 -11.81 11.41 22.57
C VAL A 55 -13.33 11.28 22.51
N ILE A 56 -13.94 11.36 21.33
CA ILE A 56 -15.39 11.20 21.16
C ILE A 56 -15.83 9.80 21.60
N VAL A 57 -15.13 8.75 21.14
CA VAL A 57 -15.43 7.37 21.52
C VAL A 57 -15.32 7.18 23.02
N LEU A 58 -14.26 7.70 23.64
CA LEU A 58 -14.05 7.62 25.09
C LEU A 58 -15.22 8.26 25.87
N ILE A 59 -15.67 9.45 25.47
CA ILE A 59 -16.79 10.15 26.12
C ILE A 59 -18.08 9.32 26.00
N ILE A 60 -18.37 8.80 24.81
CA ILE A 60 -19.57 7.97 24.58
C ILE A 60 -19.51 6.71 25.43
N THR A 61 -18.36 6.02 25.46
CA THR A 61 -18.17 4.82 26.29
C THR A 61 -18.40 5.12 27.77
N LEU A 62 -17.83 6.21 28.30
CA LEU A 62 -18.05 6.60 29.69
C LEU A 62 -19.50 6.96 29.98
N ALA A 63 -20.18 7.64 29.06
CA ALA A 63 -21.60 7.97 29.20
C ALA A 63 -22.49 6.71 29.26
N VAL A 64 -22.23 5.74 28.37
CA VAL A 64 -22.96 4.46 28.36
C VAL A 64 -22.69 3.67 29.63
N VAL A 65 -21.43 3.52 30.04
CA VAL A 65 -21.07 2.83 31.28
C VAL A 65 -21.69 3.52 32.49
N GLY A 66 -21.60 4.85 32.57
CA GLY A 66 -22.21 5.64 33.64
C GLY A 66 -23.72 5.46 33.71
N LEU A 67 -24.40 5.45 32.57
CA LEU A 67 -25.84 5.21 32.50
C LEU A 67 -26.19 3.78 32.98
N LEU A 68 -25.45 2.77 32.53
CA LEU A 68 -25.66 1.39 32.98
C LEU A 68 -25.44 1.24 34.49
N VAL A 69 -24.38 1.85 35.03
CA VAL A 69 -24.11 1.86 36.46
C VAL A 69 -25.21 2.59 37.22
N ALA A 70 -25.66 3.76 36.73
CA ALA A 70 -26.74 4.52 37.36
C ALA A 70 -28.07 3.76 37.38
N GLN A 71 -28.36 2.99 36.33
CA GLN A 71 -29.50 2.07 36.27
C GLN A 71 -29.34 0.92 37.29
N LEU A 72 -28.17 0.28 37.35
CA LEU A 72 -27.89 -0.82 38.28
C LEU A 72 -27.92 -0.40 39.76
N VAL A 73 -27.41 0.78 40.06
CA VAL A 73 -27.43 1.38 41.41
C VAL A 73 -28.86 1.86 41.77
N GLY A 74 -29.80 1.85 40.81
CA GLY A 74 -31.17 2.30 41.02
C GLY A 74 -31.31 3.81 41.19
N TRP A 75 -30.27 4.57 40.81
CA TRP A 75 -30.26 6.04 40.77
C TRP A 75 -31.20 6.59 39.71
N VAL A 76 -31.34 5.85 38.62
CA VAL A 76 -32.27 6.15 37.53
C VAL A 76 -33.43 5.17 37.67
N LYS A 77 -34.47 5.54 38.44
CA LYS A 77 -35.78 4.87 38.36
C LYS A 77 -36.43 5.23 37.03
N VAL A 78 -36.00 4.56 35.97
CA VAL A 78 -36.76 4.54 34.73
C VAL A 78 -37.74 3.38 34.87
N PHE A 79 -38.99 3.75 35.15
CA PHE A 79 -40.19 2.96 35.49
C PHE A 79 -40.39 2.64 36.98
#